data_AF-A0A432QB54-F1
#
_entry.id   AF-A0A432QB54-F1
#
_cell.length_a   1.000
_cell.length_b   1.000
_cell.length_c   1.000
_cell.angle_alpha   90.00
_cell.angle_beta   90.00
_cell.angle_gamma   90.00
#
_symmetry.space_group_name_H-M   'P 1'
#
loop_
_entity.id
_entity.type
_entity.pdbx_description
1 polymer ?
#
loop_
_entity_poly.entity_id
_entity_poly.type
_entity_poly.pdbx_seq_one_letter_code
_entity_poly.pdbx_strand_id
1 'polypeptide(L)'
;IYLIPGIKPLLLLTFLMMAQCIPLPSPLVRLISPNIFEIYAQLFKLQGSSSWLPLTVHYKATLVESLRISSYFLFYILTVQLLSESTRLKITVRILIILSAGIAFLALMQKFISPHKIYGFKEIPASAWQGALGPWINPNQYAGFMVMVCPLLLVLFLNVRPATDKTNISFKERIIEFFSSSQVNKRLFLAFFLTLMLASIFLSHSRGGVISILFALILSLFILRHLKGHRIHPLPVIFICFLLGIAAYFNWHPITQKFLSTISSQDGTLSDGRIKVWQDCIQMVHDYPLFGSGFGTFQDLYPSYKSFTDIYLYNHAHNDYIELLTDGGLVAFLLTAWFVTSIIISGWKQLQLRRDTYSLYVTTASLAGIAGILVYSVTDFNLHNGANGLYFFFLCGLVVSAGHTRHHFKNTPTLLPIIQRKTKKSRLFCLVSACLLVAVTLVMGGSFLAEKKYTHAVRISNAMMRPEKKRAMMMLLLQDARRYDPWYSKYDYALANLEQQAPDKSKALGFCISAIRKQPTETSFYTMAERLKKTTSARMDE
;
A
#
# COMPACT_ATOMS: atom_id res chain seq x y z
N ILE A 1 -10.23 17.97 19.75
CA ILE A 1 -9.28 17.09 19.02
C ILE A 1 -8.45 16.39 20.08
N TYR A 2 -8.40 15.06 20.03
CA TYR A 2 -7.57 14.26 20.92
C TYR A 2 -6.12 14.27 20.45
N LEU A 3 -5.17 14.25 21.39
CA LEU A 3 -3.76 14.01 21.08
C LEU A 3 -3.59 12.54 20.67
N ILE A 4 -2.91 12.31 19.55
CA ILE A 4 -2.78 10.97 18.96
C ILE A 4 -1.31 10.53 19.03
N PRO A 5 -1.02 9.28 19.47
CA PRO A 5 0.30 8.69 19.39
C PRO A 5 0.84 8.68 17.96
N GLY A 6 2.16 8.79 17.77
CA GLY A 6 2.77 8.65 16.43
C GLY A 6 2.54 9.82 15.46
N ILE A 7 1.87 10.92 15.84
CA ILE A 7 1.71 12.10 14.97
C ILE A 7 3.07 12.66 14.52
N LYS A 8 4.03 12.79 15.46
CA LYS A 8 5.34 13.40 15.18
C LYS A 8 6.12 12.67 14.08
N PRO A 9 6.37 11.34 14.18
CA PRO A 9 7.06 10.63 13.12
C PRO A 9 6.33 10.70 11.77
N LEU A 10 4.99 10.58 11.75
CA LEU A 10 4.24 10.68 10.50
C LEU A 10 4.33 12.06 9.86
N LEU A 11 4.27 13.14 10.66
CA LEU A 11 4.39 14.50 10.15
C LEU A 11 5.79 14.74 9.57
N LEU A 12 6.83 14.23 10.21
CA LEU A 12 8.21 14.31 9.69
C LEU A 12 8.38 13.46 8.43
N LEU A 13 7.76 12.27 8.37
CA LEU A 13 7.81 11.39 7.21
C LEU A 13 7.12 12.04 6.01
N THR A 14 5.90 12.54 6.17
CA THR A 14 5.19 13.21 5.06
C THR A 14 5.89 14.49 4.63
N PHE A 15 6.48 15.23 5.57
CA PHE A 15 7.34 16.37 5.25
C PHE A 15 8.56 15.94 4.43
N LEU A 16 9.26 14.87 4.83
CA LEU A 16 10.39 14.33 4.09
C LEU A 16 10.00 13.96 2.65
N MET A 17 8.87 13.25 2.47
CA MET A 17 8.36 12.88 1.14
C MET A 17 8.10 14.11 0.27
N MET A 18 7.50 15.17 0.83
CA MET A 18 7.25 16.41 0.10
C MET A 18 8.55 17.18 -0.17
N ALA A 19 9.49 17.16 0.78
CA ALA A 19 10.78 17.84 0.65
C ALA A 19 11.64 17.25 -0.46
N GLN A 20 11.53 15.95 -0.76
CA GLN A 20 12.19 15.33 -1.92
C GLN A 20 11.80 15.99 -3.26
N CYS A 21 10.57 16.49 -3.37
CA CYS A 21 10.09 17.19 -4.56
C CYS A 21 10.53 18.66 -4.64
N ILE A 22 10.99 19.27 -3.53
CA ILE A 22 11.39 20.68 -3.53
C ILE A 22 12.79 20.78 -4.16
N PRO A 23 12.96 21.53 -5.26
CA PRO A 23 14.29 21.74 -5.84
C PRO A 23 15.21 22.41 -4.82
N LEU A 24 16.44 21.88 -4.69
CA LEU A 24 17.51 22.39 -3.85
C LEU A 24 18.69 22.84 -4.72
N PRO A 25 19.58 23.73 -4.21
CA PRO A 25 20.78 24.11 -4.93
C PRO A 25 21.62 22.89 -5.30
N SER A 26 22.12 22.83 -6.53
CA SER A 26 22.87 21.67 -7.02
C SER A 26 24.10 21.27 -6.17
N PRO A 27 24.85 22.19 -5.52
CA PRO A 27 25.91 21.80 -4.58
C PRO A 27 25.38 21.05 -3.34
N LEU A 28 24.19 21.42 -2.87
CA LEU A 28 23.54 20.76 -1.73
C LEU A 28 23.08 19.35 -2.11
N VAL A 29 22.53 19.17 -3.30
CA VAL A 29 22.16 17.85 -3.83
C VAL A 29 23.41 16.98 -3.99
N ARG A 30 24.51 17.52 -4.54
CA ARG A 30 25.78 16.80 -4.66
C ARG A 30 26.34 16.34 -3.31
N LEU A 31 26.19 17.14 -2.26
CA LEU A 31 26.64 16.81 -0.91
C LEU A 31 25.78 15.72 -0.26
N ILE A 32 24.45 15.83 -0.38
CA ILE A 32 23.50 14.99 0.35
C ILE A 32 23.18 13.68 -0.40
N SER A 33 23.11 13.74 -1.73
CA SER A 33 22.75 12.62 -2.61
C SER A 33 23.56 12.68 -3.91
N PRO A 34 24.85 12.29 -3.87
CA PRO A 34 25.76 12.41 -5.02
C PRO A 34 25.27 11.61 -6.24
N ASN A 35 24.66 10.44 -6.03
CA ASN A 35 24.17 9.62 -7.15
C ASN A 35 22.95 10.24 -7.85
N ILE A 36 22.05 10.92 -7.12
CA ILE A 36 20.99 11.73 -7.76
C ILE A 36 21.60 12.86 -8.57
N PHE A 37 22.61 13.54 -8.02
CA PHE A 37 23.32 14.59 -8.74
C PHE A 37 23.93 14.09 -10.06
N GLU A 38 24.60 12.93 -10.06
CA GLU A 38 25.20 12.34 -11.26
C GLU A 38 24.17 11.97 -12.32
N ILE A 39 23.01 11.43 -11.92
CA ILE A 39 21.89 11.17 -12.85
C ILE A 39 21.45 12.48 -13.55
N TYR A 40 21.32 13.57 -12.78
CA TYR A 40 20.96 14.87 -13.35
C TYR A 40 22.13 15.58 -14.06
N ALA A 41 23.39 15.21 -13.81
CA ALA A 41 24.55 15.84 -14.43
C ALA A 41 24.56 15.67 -15.96
N GLN A 42 23.95 14.59 -16.47
CA GLN A 42 23.75 14.37 -17.90
C GLN A 42 22.92 15.49 -18.55
N LEU A 43 21.95 16.06 -17.82
CA LEU A 43 21.15 17.19 -18.28
C LEU A 43 22.01 18.46 -18.48
N PHE A 44 23.07 18.65 -17.70
CA PHE A 44 23.93 19.83 -17.79
C PHE A 44 24.71 19.88 -19.11
N LYS A 45 25.02 18.72 -19.69
CA LYS A 45 25.60 18.62 -21.04
C LYS A 45 24.64 19.15 -22.11
N LEU A 46 23.33 19.11 -21.87
CA LEU A 46 22.31 19.53 -22.83
C LEU A 46 22.00 21.02 -22.74
N GLN A 47 21.81 21.57 -21.54
CA GLN A 47 21.29 22.94 -21.32
C GLN A 47 22.25 23.87 -20.54
N GLY A 48 23.45 23.43 -20.21
CA GLY A 48 24.32 24.11 -19.24
C GLY A 48 23.92 23.79 -17.79
N SER A 49 24.64 24.35 -16.82
CA SER A 49 24.43 24.03 -15.39
C SER A 49 23.05 24.47 -14.90
N SER A 50 22.23 23.53 -14.39
CA SER A 50 21.04 23.88 -13.60
C SER A 50 21.47 24.23 -12.17
N SER A 51 20.96 25.33 -11.65
CA SER A 51 21.21 25.71 -10.26
C SER A 51 20.35 24.95 -9.26
N TRP A 52 19.21 24.39 -9.68
CA TRP A 52 18.25 23.73 -8.77
C TRP A 52 17.82 22.34 -9.27
N LEU A 53 17.87 21.35 -8.37
CA LEU A 53 17.54 19.95 -8.63
C LEU A 53 16.71 19.36 -7.46
N PRO A 54 15.70 18.51 -7.72
CA PRO A 54 15.01 17.78 -6.65
C PRO A 54 15.87 16.65 -6.08
N LEU A 55 15.46 16.10 -4.93
CA LEU A 55 16.07 14.90 -4.31
C LEU A 55 15.30 13.62 -4.70
N THR A 56 14.72 13.57 -5.89
CA THR A 56 14.04 12.39 -6.43
C THR A 56 14.41 12.20 -7.90
N VAL A 57 14.51 10.95 -8.34
CA VAL A 57 14.74 10.59 -9.75
C VAL A 57 13.46 10.53 -10.58
N HIS A 58 12.28 10.70 -9.96
CA HIS A 58 11.02 10.80 -10.69
C HIS A 58 9.97 11.60 -9.90
N TYR A 59 9.83 12.87 -10.30
CA TYR A 59 9.04 13.87 -9.55
C TYR A 59 7.58 13.46 -9.36
N LYS A 60 6.92 13.00 -10.43
CA LYS A 60 5.49 12.65 -10.40
C LYS A 60 5.21 11.49 -9.46
N ALA A 61 6.03 10.43 -9.50
CA ALA A 61 5.86 9.28 -8.61
C ALA A 61 6.00 9.70 -7.14
N THR A 62 7.03 10.44 -6.79
CA THR A 62 7.24 10.91 -5.41
C THR A 62 6.12 11.82 -4.93
N LEU A 63 5.62 12.72 -5.79
CA LEU A 63 4.47 13.55 -5.45
C LEU A 63 3.21 12.70 -5.19
N VAL A 64 2.88 11.76 -6.08
CA VAL A 64 1.71 10.87 -5.92
C VAL A 64 1.81 10.05 -4.64
N GLU A 65 2.98 9.50 -4.35
CA GLU A 65 3.24 8.73 -3.13
C GLU A 65 3.13 9.59 -1.86
N SER A 66 3.69 10.80 -1.88
CA SER A 66 3.57 11.76 -0.75
C SER A 66 2.12 12.09 -0.44
N LEU A 67 1.29 12.29 -1.46
CA LEU A 67 -0.14 12.57 -1.32
C LEU A 67 -0.91 11.35 -0.81
N ARG A 68 -0.53 10.15 -1.24
CA ARG A 68 -1.13 8.88 -0.78
C ARG A 68 -0.88 8.66 0.70
N ILE A 69 0.38 8.72 1.15
CA ILE A 69 0.73 8.56 2.57
C ILE A 69 0.14 9.70 3.42
N SER A 70 0.12 10.94 2.91
CA SER A 70 -0.53 12.06 3.61
C SER A 70 -2.04 11.83 3.79
N SER A 71 -2.71 11.23 2.80
CA SER A 71 -4.11 10.85 2.89
C SER A 71 -4.33 9.76 3.95
N TYR A 72 -3.44 8.77 4.03
CA TYR A 72 -3.49 7.75 5.09
C TYR A 72 -3.25 8.33 6.48
N PHE A 73 -2.32 9.28 6.60
CA PHE A 73 -2.09 9.99 7.85
C PHE A 73 -3.33 10.75 8.31
N LEU A 74 -4.01 11.49 7.43
CA LEU A 74 -5.27 12.14 7.77
C LEU A 74 -6.37 11.13 8.12
N PHE A 75 -6.44 10.00 7.41
CA PHE A 75 -7.40 8.94 7.69
C PHE A 75 -7.17 8.28 9.06
N TYR A 76 -5.92 8.08 9.45
CA TYR A 76 -5.54 7.64 10.78
C TYR A 76 -6.03 8.62 11.85
N ILE A 77 -5.79 9.93 11.66
CA ILE A 77 -6.30 10.97 12.56
C ILE A 77 -7.82 10.89 12.66
N LEU A 78 -8.51 10.87 11.52
CA LEU A 78 -9.97 10.82 11.44
C LEU A 78 -10.52 9.59 12.20
N THR A 79 -9.90 8.43 11.99
CA THR A 79 -10.26 7.17 12.67
C THR A 79 -10.20 7.36 14.19
N VAL A 80 -9.10 7.91 14.71
CA VAL A 80 -8.97 8.14 16.15
C VAL A 80 -10.00 9.15 16.68
N GLN A 81 -10.22 10.25 15.96
CA GLN A 81 -11.17 11.26 16.40
C GLN A 81 -12.63 10.76 16.40
N LEU A 82 -13.02 9.97 15.40
CA LEU A 82 -14.40 9.48 15.25
C LEU A 82 -14.69 8.23 16.08
N LEU A 83 -13.72 7.32 16.24
CA LEU A 83 -13.92 6.04 16.94
C LEU A 83 -13.54 6.09 18.42
N SER A 84 -13.19 7.26 18.94
CA SER A 84 -13.08 7.50 20.39
C SER A 84 -14.43 7.41 21.13
N GLU A 85 -15.55 7.36 20.42
CA GLU A 85 -16.88 7.11 20.97
C GLU A 85 -17.24 5.62 20.87
N SER A 86 -17.67 5.00 21.97
CA SER A 86 -17.94 3.56 22.04
C SER A 86 -18.99 3.06 21.05
N THR A 87 -20.02 3.86 20.79
CA THR A 87 -21.12 3.48 19.90
C THR A 87 -20.62 3.41 18.47
N ARG A 88 -19.92 4.46 18.02
CA ARG A 88 -19.29 4.52 16.68
C ARG A 88 -18.27 3.42 16.50
N LEU A 89 -17.38 3.21 17.48
CA LEU A 89 -16.40 2.12 17.46
C LEU A 89 -17.06 0.76 17.19
N LYS A 90 -18.09 0.41 17.97
CA LYS A 90 -18.80 -0.86 17.81
C LYS A 90 -19.49 -0.99 16.46
N ILE A 91 -20.13 0.07 15.97
CA ILE A 91 -20.79 0.09 14.66
C ILE A 91 -19.76 -0.10 13.55
N THR A 92 -18.66 0.66 13.57
CA THR A 92 -17.61 0.59 12.54
C THR A 92 -16.96 -0.80 12.49
N VAL A 93 -16.63 -1.40 13.65
CA VAL A 93 -16.08 -2.77 13.69
C VAL A 93 -17.07 -3.79 13.11
N ARG A 94 -18.38 -3.65 13.38
CA ARG A 94 -19.40 -4.53 12.78
C ARG A 94 -19.50 -4.35 11.27
N ILE A 95 -19.54 -3.11 10.79
CA ILE A 95 -19.58 -2.79 9.34
C ILE A 95 -18.36 -3.40 8.64
N LEU A 96 -17.17 -3.23 9.22
CA LEU A 96 -15.93 -3.78 8.68
C LEU A 96 -16.01 -5.30 8.52
N ILE A 97 -16.48 -6.00 9.55
CA ILE A 97 -16.59 -7.46 9.52
C ILE A 97 -17.62 -7.93 8.50
N ILE A 98 -18.78 -7.29 8.43
CA ILE A 98 -19.82 -7.64 7.44
C ILE A 98 -19.29 -7.40 6.02
N LEU A 99 -18.64 -6.26 5.78
CA LEU A 99 -18.03 -5.94 4.50
C LEU A 99 -16.95 -6.96 4.12
N SER A 100 -16.09 -7.33 5.06
CA SER A 100 -14.98 -8.27 4.82
C SER A 100 -15.49 -9.69 4.57
N ALA A 101 -16.53 -10.12 5.28
CA ALA A 101 -17.20 -11.39 5.01
C ALA A 101 -17.87 -11.40 3.63
N GLY A 102 -18.53 -10.30 3.23
CA GLY A 102 -19.10 -10.13 1.90
C GLY A 102 -18.03 -10.18 0.79
N ILE A 103 -16.88 -9.53 1.02
CA ILE A 103 -15.72 -9.59 0.13
C ILE A 103 -15.17 -11.02 0.04
N ALA A 104 -15.05 -11.74 1.16
CA ALA A 104 -14.58 -13.12 1.17
C ALA A 104 -15.52 -14.04 0.38
N PHE A 105 -16.83 -13.90 0.59
CA PHE A 105 -17.83 -14.63 -0.17
C PHE A 105 -17.75 -14.32 -1.67
N LEU A 106 -17.63 -13.04 -2.04
CA LEU A 106 -17.48 -12.62 -3.43
C LEU A 106 -16.20 -13.19 -4.05
N ALA A 107 -15.09 -13.20 -3.33
CA ALA A 107 -13.83 -13.76 -3.80
C ALA A 107 -13.94 -15.27 -4.06
N LEU A 108 -14.60 -16.01 -3.17
CA LEU A 108 -14.90 -17.43 -3.36
C LEU A 108 -15.77 -17.65 -4.60
N MET A 109 -16.87 -16.90 -4.73
CA MET A 109 -17.77 -17.00 -5.90
C MET A 109 -17.03 -16.67 -7.22
N GLN A 110 -16.25 -15.59 -7.24
CA GLN A 110 -15.48 -15.17 -8.40
C GLN A 110 -14.51 -16.27 -8.86
N LYS A 111 -13.83 -16.94 -7.92
CA LYS A 111 -12.88 -18.01 -8.22
C LYS A 111 -13.50 -19.18 -8.99
N PHE A 112 -14.76 -19.54 -8.67
CA PHE A 112 -15.44 -20.67 -9.29
C PHE A 112 -16.28 -20.29 -10.52
N ILE A 113 -16.86 -19.09 -10.55
CA ILE A 113 -17.80 -18.67 -11.61
C ILE A 113 -17.10 -17.89 -12.72
N SER A 114 -16.19 -16.98 -12.38
CA SER A 114 -15.61 -16.04 -13.34
C SER A 114 -14.14 -15.72 -13.04
N PRO A 115 -13.24 -16.72 -13.12
CA PRO A 115 -11.84 -16.57 -12.71
C PRO A 115 -11.06 -15.48 -13.48
N HIS A 116 -11.54 -15.10 -14.67
CA HIS A 116 -10.91 -14.11 -15.54
C HIS A 116 -11.56 -12.72 -15.48
N LYS A 117 -12.55 -12.50 -14.59
CA LYS A 117 -13.26 -11.23 -14.48
C LYS A 117 -13.30 -10.74 -13.02
N ILE A 118 -13.09 -9.44 -12.85
CA ILE A 118 -13.32 -8.73 -11.59
C ILE A 118 -14.83 -8.40 -11.52
N TYR A 119 -15.46 -8.76 -10.40
CA TYR A 119 -16.91 -8.59 -10.19
C TYR A 119 -17.81 -9.24 -11.26
N GLY A 120 -17.27 -10.17 -12.05
CA GLY A 120 -18.00 -10.87 -13.11
C GLY A 120 -18.14 -10.11 -14.45
N PHE A 121 -17.73 -8.85 -14.55
CA PHE A 121 -17.90 -8.06 -15.78
C PHE A 121 -16.61 -7.43 -16.33
N LYS A 122 -15.60 -7.15 -15.51
CA LYS A 122 -14.37 -6.50 -15.98
C LYS A 122 -13.27 -7.51 -16.21
N GLU A 123 -12.85 -7.70 -17.46
CA GLU A 123 -11.78 -8.64 -17.81
C GLU A 123 -10.45 -8.23 -17.21
N ILE A 124 -9.72 -9.24 -16.75
CA ILE A 124 -8.38 -9.09 -16.19
C ILE A 124 -7.39 -9.14 -17.35
N PRO A 125 -6.42 -8.20 -17.43
CA PRO A 125 -5.38 -8.27 -18.45
C PRO A 125 -4.67 -9.62 -18.43
N ALA A 126 -4.34 -10.18 -19.59
CA ALA A 126 -3.64 -11.47 -19.69
C ALA A 126 -2.28 -11.49 -18.97
N SER A 127 -1.69 -10.31 -18.73
CA SER A 127 -0.45 -10.12 -17.98
C SER A 127 -0.61 -10.14 -16.45
N ALA A 128 -1.83 -10.00 -15.92
CA ALA A 128 -2.07 -10.10 -14.49
C ALA A 128 -2.10 -11.57 -14.08
N TRP A 129 -1.21 -11.93 -13.14
CA TRP A 129 -1.02 -13.27 -12.60
C TRP A 129 -2.32 -14.03 -12.33
N GLN A 130 -2.28 -15.35 -12.50
CA GLN A 130 -3.41 -16.28 -12.48
C GLN A 130 -4.36 -16.13 -11.27
N GLY A 131 -5.35 -15.23 -11.42
CA GLY A 131 -6.58 -15.18 -10.63
C GLY A 131 -6.71 -13.96 -9.73
N ALA A 132 -7.43 -12.93 -10.19
CA ALA A 132 -7.94 -11.90 -9.27
C ALA A 132 -8.87 -12.54 -8.23
N LEU A 133 -8.81 -12.03 -7.00
CA LEU A 133 -9.66 -12.49 -5.91
C LEU A 133 -10.41 -11.32 -5.30
N GLY A 134 -11.74 -11.37 -5.46
CA GLY A 134 -12.62 -10.28 -5.11
C GLY A 134 -12.21 -8.99 -5.83
N PRO A 135 -12.15 -7.85 -5.11
CA PRO A 135 -11.72 -6.56 -5.66
C PRO A 135 -10.27 -6.49 -6.16
N TRP A 136 -9.39 -7.42 -5.76
CA TRP A 136 -7.95 -7.29 -5.99
C TRP A 136 -7.51 -8.06 -7.22
N ILE A 137 -6.73 -7.38 -8.07
CA ILE A 137 -6.04 -8.00 -9.21
C ILE A 137 -4.94 -8.95 -8.72
N ASN A 138 -4.22 -8.56 -7.65
CA ASN A 138 -3.17 -9.37 -7.06
C ASN A 138 -3.71 -10.22 -5.87
N PRO A 139 -3.77 -11.56 -5.98
CA PRO A 139 -4.16 -12.45 -4.88
C PRO A 139 -3.38 -12.25 -3.58
N ASN A 140 -2.10 -11.89 -3.65
CA ASN A 140 -1.29 -11.63 -2.46
C ASN A 140 -1.79 -10.41 -1.70
N GLN A 141 -2.24 -9.38 -2.41
CA GLN A 141 -2.80 -8.16 -1.82
C GLN A 141 -4.18 -8.42 -1.19
N TYR A 142 -5.00 -9.27 -1.82
CA TYR A 142 -6.23 -9.77 -1.20
C TYR A 142 -5.94 -10.47 0.14
N ALA A 143 -4.95 -11.36 0.15
CA ALA A 143 -4.56 -12.06 1.37
C ALA A 143 -4.09 -11.07 2.46
N GLY A 144 -3.38 -9.99 2.09
CA GLY A 144 -2.94 -8.97 3.03
C GLY A 144 -4.08 -8.23 3.70
N PHE A 145 -5.16 -7.93 2.95
CA PHE A 145 -6.39 -7.39 3.53
C PHE A 145 -7.00 -8.34 4.57
N MET A 146 -7.10 -9.63 4.24
CA MET A 146 -7.66 -10.63 5.16
C MET A 146 -6.78 -10.86 6.39
N VAL A 147 -5.45 -10.84 6.26
CA VAL A 147 -4.48 -10.88 7.38
C VAL A 147 -4.79 -9.80 8.42
N MET A 148 -5.10 -8.60 7.96
CA MET A 148 -5.42 -7.45 8.82
C MET A 148 -6.76 -7.60 9.55
N VAL A 149 -7.81 -8.10 8.88
CA VAL A 149 -9.18 -8.05 9.41
C VAL A 149 -9.63 -9.35 10.11
N CYS A 150 -9.16 -10.53 9.68
CA CYS A 150 -9.53 -11.82 10.29
C CYS A 150 -9.34 -11.88 11.83
N PRO A 151 -8.25 -11.33 12.42
CA PRO A 151 -8.10 -11.30 13.87
C PRO A 151 -9.28 -10.62 14.60
N LEU A 152 -9.89 -9.59 14.02
CA LEU A 152 -11.06 -8.92 14.60
C LEU A 152 -12.25 -9.86 14.70
N LEU A 153 -12.48 -10.66 13.65
CA LEU A 153 -13.57 -11.63 13.63
C LEU A 153 -13.35 -12.79 14.61
N LEU A 154 -12.12 -13.33 14.69
CA LEU A 154 -11.76 -14.36 15.68
C LEU A 154 -12.07 -13.85 17.09
N VAL A 155 -11.60 -12.65 17.40
CA VAL A 155 -11.76 -12.05 18.72
C VAL A 155 -13.23 -11.79 19.04
N LEU A 156 -14.04 -11.28 18.10
CA LEU A 156 -15.49 -11.14 18.34
C LEU A 156 -16.17 -12.49 18.56
N PHE A 157 -15.77 -13.53 17.82
CA PHE A 157 -16.25 -14.90 18.04
C PHE A 157 -15.93 -15.37 19.47
N LEU A 158 -14.73 -15.08 19.99
CA LEU A 158 -14.33 -15.42 21.36
C LEU A 158 -15.03 -14.57 22.44
N ASN A 159 -15.49 -13.37 22.09
CA ASN A 159 -16.22 -12.49 23.00
C ASN A 159 -17.66 -12.97 23.24
N VAL A 160 -18.26 -13.67 22.26
CA VAL A 160 -19.59 -14.27 22.42
C VAL A 160 -19.47 -15.61 23.15
N ARG A 161 -19.71 -15.58 24.46
CA ARG A 161 -19.82 -16.80 25.28
C ARG A 161 -21.28 -17.23 25.34
N PRO A 162 -21.65 -18.40 24.79
CA PRO A 162 -23.00 -18.92 24.98
C PRO A 162 -23.20 -19.23 26.46
N ALA A 163 -24.38 -18.90 26.98
CA ALA A 163 -24.75 -19.22 28.35
C ALA A 163 -25.01 -20.73 28.44
N THR A 164 -23.97 -21.53 28.61
CA THR A 164 -24.09 -22.96 28.89
C THR A 164 -23.49 -23.25 30.26
N ASP A 165 -24.13 -22.66 31.29
CA ASP A 165 -23.88 -22.96 32.71
C ASP A 165 -25.17 -23.51 33.35
N LYS A 166 -25.77 -24.51 32.71
CA LYS A 166 -26.66 -25.44 33.40
C LYS A 166 -26.05 -26.82 33.23
N THR A 167 -25.41 -27.31 34.30
CA THR A 167 -24.68 -28.58 34.32
C THR A 167 -25.59 -29.81 34.34
N ASN A 168 -26.91 -29.64 34.46
CA ASN A 168 -27.92 -30.71 34.50
C ASN A 168 -29.08 -30.45 33.52
N ILE A 169 -28.83 -30.49 32.21
CA ILE A 169 -29.88 -30.46 31.17
C ILE A 169 -29.74 -31.69 30.27
N SER A 170 -30.87 -32.27 29.86
CA SER A 170 -30.91 -33.42 28.98
C SER A 170 -30.27 -33.11 27.62
N PHE A 171 -29.70 -34.13 26.94
CA PHE A 171 -29.12 -33.96 25.60
C PHE A 171 -30.10 -33.33 24.60
N LYS A 172 -31.40 -33.65 24.74
CA LYS A 172 -32.47 -33.09 23.90
C LYS A 172 -32.69 -31.59 24.16
N GLU A 173 -32.69 -31.18 25.43
CA GLU A 173 -32.82 -29.77 25.83
C GLU A 173 -31.59 -28.96 25.40
N ARG A 174 -30.40 -29.57 25.44
CA ARG A 174 -29.16 -28.97 24.96
C ARG A 174 -29.18 -28.69 23.46
N ILE A 175 -29.78 -29.59 22.66
CA ILE A 175 -29.97 -29.38 21.21
C ILE A 175 -30.99 -28.25 20.97
N ILE A 176 -32.12 -28.25 21.68
CA ILE A 176 -33.14 -27.20 21.52
C ILE A 176 -32.57 -25.84 21.91
N GLU A 177 -31.88 -25.73 23.06
CA GLU A 177 -31.25 -24.49 23.50
C GLU A 177 -30.14 -24.02 22.55
N PHE A 178 -29.42 -24.95 21.91
CA PHE A 178 -28.43 -24.63 20.88
C PHE A 178 -29.05 -23.92 19.67
N PHE A 179 -30.19 -24.38 19.15
CA PHE A 179 -30.87 -23.75 18.01
C PHE A 179 -31.72 -22.53 18.41
N SER A 180 -32.21 -22.47 19.65
CA SER A 180 -33.09 -21.38 20.13
C SER A 180 -32.31 -20.20 20.73
N SER A 181 -31.06 -20.39 21.17
CA SER A 181 -30.30 -19.32 21.82
C SER A 181 -29.78 -18.29 20.82
N SER A 182 -30.21 -17.04 20.99
CA SER A 182 -29.71 -15.90 20.20
C SER A 182 -28.18 -15.75 20.26
N GLN A 183 -27.54 -16.12 21.38
CA GLN A 183 -26.09 -16.04 21.52
C GLN A 183 -25.37 -17.18 20.78
N VAL A 184 -25.95 -18.38 20.74
CA VAL A 184 -25.42 -19.49 19.94
C VAL A 184 -25.54 -19.16 18.46
N ASN A 185 -26.69 -18.65 17.99
CA ASN A 185 -26.86 -18.24 16.60
C ASN A 185 -25.85 -17.16 16.19
N LYS A 186 -25.60 -16.16 17.04
CA LYS A 186 -24.54 -15.16 16.81
C LYS A 186 -23.16 -15.80 16.72
N ARG A 187 -22.84 -16.74 17.61
CA ARG A 187 -21.54 -17.43 17.61
C ARG A 187 -21.35 -18.29 16.36
N LEU A 188 -22.37 -19.01 15.93
CA LEU A 188 -22.36 -19.80 14.69
C LEU A 188 -22.19 -18.91 13.46
N PHE A 189 -22.88 -17.77 13.42
CA PHE A 189 -22.75 -16.81 12.33
C PHE A 189 -21.32 -16.23 12.23
N LEU A 190 -20.71 -15.87 13.36
CA LEU A 190 -19.31 -15.43 13.40
C LEU A 190 -18.34 -16.55 13.00
N ALA A 191 -18.60 -17.79 13.42
CA ALA A 191 -17.80 -18.95 13.04
C ALA A 191 -17.87 -19.22 11.53
N PHE A 192 -19.07 -19.16 10.94
CA PHE A 192 -19.29 -19.32 9.51
C PHE A 192 -18.50 -18.29 8.70
N PHE A 193 -18.58 -17.01 9.07
CA PHE A 193 -17.81 -15.96 8.40
C PHE A 193 -16.30 -16.11 8.60
N LEU A 194 -15.87 -16.55 9.78
CA LEU A 194 -14.45 -16.81 10.03
C LEU A 194 -13.94 -17.92 9.11
N THR A 195 -14.70 -19.01 8.98
CA THR A 195 -14.39 -20.10 8.06
C THR A 195 -14.35 -19.62 6.61
N LEU A 196 -15.33 -18.81 6.17
CA LEU A 196 -15.34 -18.23 4.82
C LEU A 196 -14.11 -17.38 4.55
N MET A 197 -13.75 -16.47 5.46
CA MET A 197 -12.57 -15.63 5.31
C MET A 197 -11.30 -16.46 5.25
N LEU A 198 -11.14 -17.46 6.13
CA LEU A 198 -9.96 -18.33 6.13
C LEU A 198 -9.88 -19.18 4.86
N ALA A 199 -10.98 -19.80 4.43
CA ALA A 199 -11.06 -20.56 3.19
C ALA A 199 -10.67 -19.70 1.97
N SER A 200 -11.09 -18.44 1.94
CA SER A 200 -10.76 -17.52 0.84
C SER A 200 -9.26 -17.17 0.79
N ILE A 201 -8.58 -17.09 1.94
CA ILE A 201 -7.11 -16.90 1.98
C ILE A 201 -6.42 -18.15 1.45
N PHE A 202 -6.86 -19.35 1.83
CA PHE A 202 -6.28 -20.59 1.31
C PHE A 202 -6.40 -20.68 -0.21
N LEU A 203 -7.55 -20.29 -0.76
CA LEU A 203 -7.77 -20.26 -2.20
C LEU A 203 -7.00 -19.15 -2.94
N SER A 204 -6.41 -18.19 -2.21
CA SER A 204 -5.50 -17.20 -2.81
C SER A 204 -4.15 -17.76 -3.22
N HIS A 205 -3.79 -18.98 -2.76
CA HIS A 205 -2.48 -19.60 -2.99
C HIS A 205 -1.30 -18.72 -2.52
N SER A 206 -1.59 -17.75 -1.64
CA SER A 206 -0.58 -16.85 -1.09
C SER A 206 0.07 -17.46 0.15
N ARG A 207 1.27 -18.03 -0.04
CA ARG A 207 2.06 -18.65 1.05
C ARG A 207 2.38 -17.66 2.17
N GLY A 208 2.88 -16.48 1.81
CA GLY A 208 3.15 -15.41 2.75
C GLY A 208 1.89 -14.94 3.48
N GLY A 209 0.76 -14.87 2.78
CA GLY A 209 -0.54 -14.52 3.37
C GLY A 209 -1.00 -15.54 4.40
N VAL A 210 -0.91 -16.83 4.09
CA VAL A 210 -1.26 -17.94 5.00
C VAL A 210 -0.37 -17.93 6.25
N ILE A 211 0.94 -17.83 6.10
CA ILE A 211 1.87 -17.75 7.25
C ILE A 211 1.54 -16.54 8.13
N SER A 212 1.28 -15.39 7.51
CA SER A 212 1.03 -14.13 8.21
C SER A 212 -0.30 -14.11 8.96
N ILE A 213 -1.37 -14.71 8.39
CA ILE A 213 -2.65 -14.81 9.11
C ILE A 213 -2.53 -15.76 10.29
N LEU A 214 -1.84 -16.90 10.12
CA LEU A 214 -1.64 -17.86 11.20
C LEU A 214 -0.86 -17.23 12.35
N PHE A 215 0.21 -16.50 12.04
CA PHE A 215 0.95 -15.70 13.01
C PHE A 215 0.03 -14.70 13.74
N ALA A 216 -0.80 -13.94 13.03
CA ALA A 216 -1.71 -12.97 13.63
C ALA A 216 -2.77 -13.63 14.55
N LEU A 217 -3.34 -14.77 14.14
CA LEU A 217 -4.34 -15.49 14.95
C LEU A 217 -3.70 -16.09 16.21
N ILE A 218 -2.53 -16.72 16.09
CA ILE A 218 -1.78 -17.27 17.24
C ILE A 218 -1.39 -16.13 18.19
N LEU A 219 -0.87 -15.02 17.67
CA LEU A 219 -0.53 -13.84 18.48
C LEU A 219 -1.75 -13.28 19.21
N SER A 220 -2.93 -13.23 18.56
CA SER A 220 -4.18 -12.82 19.21
C SER A 220 -4.52 -13.71 20.40
N LEU A 221 -4.46 -15.03 20.23
CA LEU A 221 -4.71 -15.99 21.31
C LEU A 221 -3.64 -15.89 22.41
N PHE A 222 -2.38 -15.74 22.04
CA PHE A 222 -1.27 -15.60 22.99
C PHE A 222 -1.48 -14.38 23.89
N ILE A 223 -1.74 -13.20 23.29
CA ILE A 223 -2.00 -11.97 24.04
C ILE A 223 -3.20 -12.17 24.97
N LEU A 224 -4.33 -12.69 24.47
CA LEU A 224 -5.53 -12.90 25.29
C LEU A 224 -5.32 -13.88 26.44
N ARG A 225 -4.47 -14.91 26.27
CA ARG A 225 -4.18 -15.92 27.31
C ARG A 225 -3.40 -15.31 28.47
N HIS A 226 -2.55 -14.34 28.18
CA HIS A 226 -1.72 -13.66 29.18
C HIS A 226 -2.41 -12.46 29.84
N LEU A 227 -3.62 -12.09 29.41
CA LEU A 227 -4.45 -11.12 30.11
C LEU A 227 -5.12 -11.77 31.33
N LYS A 228 -4.96 -11.15 32.52
CA LYS A 228 -5.55 -11.65 33.77
C LYS A 228 -7.06 -11.90 33.62
N GLY A 229 -7.54 -13.04 34.11
CA GLY A 229 -8.96 -13.39 34.14
C GLY A 229 -9.53 -14.02 32.86
N HIS A 230 -8.71 -14.29 31.84
CA HIS A 230 -9.15 -14.89 30.58
C HIS A 230 -8.60 -16.32 30.45
N ARG A 231 -9.49 -17.32 30.54
CA ARG A 231 -9.18 -18.70 30.15
C ARG A 231 -9.59 -18.89 28.69
N ILE A 232 -8.63 -19.22 27.83
CA ILE A 232 -8.91 -19.60 26.44
C ILE A 232 -9.21 -21.09 26.40
N HIS A 233 -10.35 -21.44 25.81
CA HIS A 233 -10.70 -22.83 25.53
C HIS A 233 -9.68 -23.43 24.53
N PRO A 234 -9.31 -24.72 24.57
CA PRO A 234 -8.36 -25.29 23.61
C PRO A 234 -8.86 -25.32 22.14
N LEU A 235 -10.16 -25.19 21.91
CA LEU A 235 -10.80 -25.36 20.58
C LEU A 235 -10.26 -24.41 19.47
N PRO A 236 -10.09 -23.10 19.70
CA PRO A 236 -9.48 -22.20 18.71
C PRO A 236 -8.05 -22.59 18.36
N VAL A 237 -7.27 -23.11 19.32
CA VAL A 237 -5.90 -23.58 19.07
C VAL A 237 -5.94 -24.82 18.19
N ILE A 238 -6.80 -25.80 18.51
CA ILE A 238 -7.01 -27.01 17.71
C ILE A 238 -7.45 -26.66 16.29
N PHE A 239 -8.37 -25.70 16.15
CA PHE A 239 -8.84 -25.23 14.84
C PHE A 239 -7.72 -24.58 14.03
N ILE A 240 -6.88 -23.74 14.64
CA ILE A 240 -5.72 -23.16 13.96
C ILE A 240 -4.71 -24.25 13.55
N CYS A 241 -4.44 -25.23 14.42
CA CYS A 241 -3.58 -26.38 14.08
C CYS A 241 -4.15 -27.21 12.92
N PHE A 242 -5.47 -27.40 12.87
CA PHE A 242 -6.15 -28.06 11.76
C PHE A 242 -5.98 -27.27 10.46
N LEU A 243 -6.18 -25.94 10.49
CA LEU A 243 -5.97 -25.08 9.34
C LEU A 243 -4.51 -25.05 8.87
N LEU A 244 -3.55 -25.10 9.80
CA LEU A 244 -2.12 -25.28 9.50
C LEU A 244 -1.87 -26.61 8.76
N GLY A 245 -2.50 -27.69 9.19
CA GLY A 245 -2.41 -28.99 8.51
C GLY A 245 -2.95 -28.94 7.08
N ILE A 246 -4.12 -28.33 6.86
CA ILE A 246 -4.70 -28.09 5.53
C ILE A 246 -3.79 -27.21 4.68
N ALA A 247 -3.26 -26.13 5.26
CA ALA A 247 -2.34 -25.21 4.62
C ALA A 247 -1.11 -25.93 4.06
N ALA A 248 -0.49 -26.76 4.90
CA ALA A 248 0.70 -27.53 4.55
C ALA A 248 0.38 -28.54 3.45
N TYR A 249 -0.78 -29.20 3.51
CA TYR A 249 -1.17 -30.17 2.48
C TYR A 249 -1.41 -29.53 1.11
N PHE A 250 -2.26 -28.50 1.02
CA PHE A 250 -2.68 -27.94 -0.27
C PHE A 250 -1.69 -26.94 -0.89
N ASN A 251 -0.95 -26.16 -0.10
CA ASN A 251 -0.05 -25.13 -0.64
C ASN A 251 1.38 -25.60 -0.92
N TRP A 252 1.86 -26.69 -0.30
CA TRP A 252 3.22 -27.20 -0.51
C TRP A 252 3.31 -28.34 -1.53
N HIS A 253 2.22 -29.05 -1.82
CA HIS A 253 2.19 -30.15 -2.79
C HIS A 253 2.62 -29.76 -4.22
N PRO A 254 2.32 -28.56 -4.76
CA PRO A 254 2.80 -28.16 -6.09
C PRO A 254 4.32 -27.85 -6.11
N ILE A 255 4.89 -27.49 -4.96
CA ILE A 255 6.31 -27.14 -4.82
C ILE A 255 7.16 -28.38 -4.74
N THR A 256 6.75 -29.43 -4.03
CA THR A 256 7.51 -30.68 -4.01
C THR A 256 7.62 -31.27 -5.42
N GLN A 257 6.56 -31.22 -6.22
CA GLN A 257 6.59 -31.64 -7.63
C GLN A 257 7.49 -30.76 -8.50
N LYS A 258 7.44 -29.42 -8.34
CA LYS A 258 8.32 -28.51 -9.08
C LYS A 258 9.78 -28.58 -8.64
N PHE A 259 10.04 -28.70 -7.35
CA PHE A 259 11.37 -28.83 -6.76
C PHE A 259 12.03 -30.14 -7.22
N LEU A 260 11.27 -31.24 -7.27
CA LEU A 260 11.72 -32.50 -7.85
C LEU A 260 12.00 -32.38 -9.36
N SER A 261 11.19 -31.62 -10.11
CA SER A 261 11.44 -31.35 -11.53
C SER A 261 12.63 -30.40 -11.79
N THR A 262 12.93 -29.48 -10.86
CA THR A 262 14.04 -28.53 -10.98
C THR A 262 15.36 -29.15 -10.55
N ILE A 263 15.37 -30.10 -9.60
CA ILE A 263 16.57 -30.89 -9.27
C ILE A 263 16.98 -31.80 -10.44
N SER A 264 16.03 -32.20 -11.30
CA SER A 264 16.29 -33.05 -12.47
C SER A 264 16.68 -32.29 -13.73
N SER A 265 16.57 -30.96 -13.74
CA SER A 265 17.06 -30.06 -14.79
C SER A 265 18.31 -29.32 -14.30
N GLN A 266 19.41 -29.34 -15.06
CA GLN A 266 20.67 -28.64 -14.72
C GLN A 266 20.56 -27.10 -14.57
N ASP A 267 19.39 -26.51 -14.81
CA ASP A 267 19.12 -25.09 -14.59
C ASP A 267 18.79 -24.82 -13.12
N GLY A 268 19.82 -24.69 -12.28
CA GLY A 268 19.78 -24.38 -10.84
C GLY A 268 19.20 -23.00 -10.49
N THR A 269 18.05 -22.63 -11.04
CA THR A 269 17.32 -21.41 -10.71
C THR A 269 16.34 -21.70 -9.57
N LEU A 270 16.72 -21.38 -8.33
CA LEU A 270 15.77 -21.37 -7.23
C LEU A 270 14.59 -20.43 -7.59
N SER A 271 13.39 -20.99 -7.48
CA SER A 271 12.16 -20.57 -8.13
C SER A 271 11.46 -19.34 -7.52
N ASP A 272 12.21 -18.37 -7.01
CA ASP A 272 11.67 -17.07 -6.57
C ASP A 272 12.72 -15.98 -6.81
N GLY A 273 12.60 -15.25 -7.93
CA GLY A 273 13.54 -14.20 -8.34
C GLY A 273 13.74 -13.09 -7.28
N ARG A 274 12.86 -13.02 -6.28
CA ARG A 274 12.90 -12.08 -5.15
C ARG A 274 14.23 -12.06 -4.41
N ILE A 275 14.88 -13.21 -4.19
CA ILE A 275 16.17 -13.21 -3.47
C ILE A 275 17.23 -12.44 -4.25
N LYS A 276 17.27 -12.63 -5.58
CA LYS A 276 18.18 -11.89 -6.46
C LYS A 276 17.81 -10.41 -6.51
N VAL A 277 16.51 -10.09 -6.59
CA VAL A 277 16.02 -8.71 -6.48
C VAL A 277 16.51 -8.05 -5.19
N TRP A 278 16.40 -8.74 -4.05
CA TRP A 278 16.85 -8.22 -2.75
C TRP A 278 18.36 -8.01 -2.69
N GLN A 279 19.15 -8.90 -3.31
CA GLN A 279 20.60 -8.73 -3.44
C GLN A 279 20.95 -7.49 -4.25
N ASP A 280 20.30 -7.28 -5.39
CA ASP A 280 20.49 -6.08 -6.23
C ASP A 280 20.09 -4.80 -5.48
N CYS A 281 19.03 -4.87 -4.65
CA CYS A 281 18.59 -3.75 -3.83
C CYS A 281 19.61 -3.35 -2.75
N ILE A 282 20.51 -4.23 -2.30
CA ILE A 282 21.56 -3.87 -1.33
C ILE A 282 22.45 -2.77 -1.92
N GLN A 283 22.83 -2.91 -3.20
CA GLN A 283 23.61 -1.91 -3.90
C GLN A 283 22.82 -0.61 -4.07
N MET A 284 21.52 -0.68 -4.38
CA MET A 284 20.66 0.51 -4.41
C MET A 284 20.62 1.24 -3.06
N VAL A 285 20.46 0.52 -1.94
CA VAL A 285 20.44 1.13 -0.60
C VAL A 285 21.81 1.75 -0.27
N HIS A 286 22.91 1.12 -0.67
CA HIS A 286 24.26 1.68 -0.49
C HIS A 286 24.44 2.99 -1.27
N ASP A 287 23.89 3.07 -2.48
CA ASP A 287 24.03 4.22 -3.35
C ASP A 287 23.09 5.38 -2.96
N TYR A 288 22.01 5.12 -2.24
CA TYR A 288 21.06 6.15 -1.76
C TYR A 288 20.73 6.01 -0.25
N PRO A 289 21.71 6.10 0.66
CA PRO A 289 21.57 5.59 2.03
C PRO A 289 20.68 6.43 2.95
N LEU A 290 20.71 7.76 2.85
CA LEU A 290 20.02 8.64 3.81
C LEU A 290 18.57 8.91 3.41
N PHE A 291 18.37 9.32 2.17
CA PHE A 291 17.09 9.83 1.67
C PHE A 291 16.51 8.99 0.53
N GLY A 292 17.16 7.91 0.10
CA GLY A 292 16.70 7.09 -1.01
C GLY A 292 16.73 7.80 -2.36
N SER A 293 16.20 7.14 -3.39
CA SER A 293 16.09 7.67 -4.75
C SER A 293 14.82 8.50 -4.98
N GLY A 294 13.90 8.53 -4.01
CA GLY A 294 12.58 9.14 -4.10
C GLY A 294 11.46 8.10 -3.92
N PHE A 295 10.37 8.47 -3.24
CA PHE A 295 9.23 7.55 -3.10
C PHE A 295 8.57 7.22 -4.44
N GLY A 296 8.26 5.94 -4.66
CA GLY A 296 7.65 5.41 -5.88
C GLY A 296 8.61 5.28 -7.05
N THR A 297 9.92 5.37 -6.82
CA THR A 297 10.94 5.37 -7.90
C THR A 297 11.63 4.03 -8.10
N PHE A 298 11.29 3.01 -7.31
CA PHE A 298 11.85 1.67 -7.43
C PHE A 298 11.90 1.16 -8.88
N GLN A 299 10.75 1.16 -9.57
CA GLN A 299 10.64 0.69 -10.95
C GLN A 299 11.47 1.51 -11.96
N ASP A 300 11.76 2.77 -11.64
CA ASP A 300 12.50 3.70 -12.49
C ASP A 300 14.01 3.47 -12.38
N LEU A 301 14.48 3.00 -11.22
CA LEU A 301 15.90 2.87 -10.90
C LEU A 301 16.40 1.42 -10.93
N TYR A 302 15.59 0.46 -10.45
CA TYR A 302 15.96 -0.96 -10.33
C TYR A 302 16.52 -1.59 -11.62
N PRO A 303 16.02 -1.28 -12.84
CA PRO A 303 16.58 -1.85 -14.07
C PRO A 303 18.10 -1.62 -14.24
N SER A 304 18.65 -0.55 -13.66
CA SER A 304 20.09 -0.25 -13.73
C SER A 304 20.95 -1.08 -12.76
N TYR A 305 20.31 -1.73 -11.78
CA TYR A 305 20.96 -2.54 -10.74
C TYR A 305 20.74 -4.03 -10.93
N LYS A 306 19.82 -4.41 -11.83
CA LYS A 306 19.42 -5.79 -12.08
C LYS A 306 20.62 -6.62 -12.57
N SER A 307 21.07 -7.58 -11.75
CA SER A 307 22.28 -8.39 -12.02
C SER A 307 22.01 -9.66 -12.84
N PHE A 308 20.74 -9.97 -13.09
CA PHE A 308 20.32 -11.22 -13.74
C PHE A 308 19.41 -10.96 -14.94
N THR A 309 19.55 -11.80 -15.96
CA THR A 309 18.73 -11.71 -17.17
C THR A 309 17.42 -12.46 -16.98
N ASP A 310 16.31 -11.74 -17.09
CA ASP A 310 14.99 -12.33 -17.33
C ASP A 310 14.11 -11.34 -18.12
N ILE A 311 12.96 -11.83 -18.59
CA ILE A 311 11.98 -11.04 -19.36
C ILE A 311 11.04 -10.21 -18.47
N TYR A 312 11.17 -10.28 -17.15
CA TYR A 312 10.24 -9.67 -16.21
C TYR A 312 10.66 -8.23 -15.86
N LEU A 313 9.69 -7.34 -15.91
CA LEU A 313 9.79 -5.99 -15.35
C LEU A 313 9.38 -6.06 -13.88
N TYR A 314 10.30 -5.76 -12.98
CA TYR A 314 10.04 -5.67 -11.55
C TYR A 314 9.61 -4.25 -11.22
N ASN A 315 8.35 -4.09 -10.81
CA ASN A 315 7.80 -2.80 -10.40
C ASN A 315 7.94 -2.52 -8.91
N HIS A 316 8.27 -3.54 -8.11
CA HIS A 316 8.43 -3.47 -6.65
C HIS A 316 9.51 -4.46 -6.19
N ALA A 317 10.09 -4.21 -5.01
CA ALA A 317 11.08 -5.11 -4.40
C ALA A 317 10.45 -6.41 -3.86
N HIS A 318 9.12 -6.48 -3.81
CA HIS A 318 8.36 -7.54 -3.11
C HIS A 318 8.80 -7.70 -1.64
N ASN A 319 9.21 -6.60 -1.03
CA ASN A 319 9.55 -6.47 0.38
C ASN A 319 9.41 -4.98 0.73
N ASP A 320 8.35 -4.61 1.45
CA ASP A 320 8.05 -3.21 1.77
C ASP A 320 9.21 -2.55 2.57
N TYR A 321 10.01 -3.32 3.31
CA TYR A 321 11.14 -2.77 4.09
C TYR A 321 12.32 -2.39 3.19
N ILE A 322 12.67 -3.27 2.24
CA ILE A 322 13.73 -3.00 1.27
C ILE A 322 13.31 -1.84 0.38
N GLU A 323 12.07 -1.83 -0.12
CA GLU A 323 11.57 -0.74 -0.96
C GLU A 323 11.53 0.60 -0.19
N LEU A 324 11.13 0.60 1.07
CA LEU A 324 11.20 1.79 1.93
C LEU A 324 12.63 2.32 2.07
N LEU A 325 13.64 1.44 2.15
CA LEU A 325 15.04 1.82 2.21
C LEU A 325 15.55 2.35 0.86
N THR A 326 15.18 1.75 -0.27
CA THR A 326 15.59 2.25 -1.59
C THR A 326 14.95 3.60 -1.90
N ASP A 327 13.68 3.78 -1.57
CA ASP A 327 12.89 4.96 -1.93
C ASP A 327 13.11 6.15 -0.99
N GLY A 328 13.17 5.88 0.33
CA GLY A 328 13.22 6.91 1.37
C GLY A 328 14.47 6.89 2.25
N GLY A 329 15.35 5.91 2.06
CA GLY A 329 16.59 5.76 2.83
C GLY A 329 16.37 5.44 4.31
N LEU A 330 17.47 5.46 5.05
CA LEU A 330 17.50 5.19 6.48
C LEU A 330 16.60 6.15 7.27
N VAL A 331 16.50 7.42 6.85
CA VAL A 331 15.68 8.42 7.56
C VAL A 331 14.21 8.03 7.51
N ALA A 332 13.68 7.68 6.34
CA ALA A 332 12.29 7.24 6.20
C ALA A 332 12.01 5.94 6.96
N PHE A 333 12.96 5.00 6.92
CA PHE A 333 12.88 3.73 7.65
C PHE A 333 12.75 3.99 9.17
N LEU A 334 13.62 4.82 9.74
CA LEU A 334 13.60 5.14 11.17
C LEU A 334 12.33 5.89 11.59
N LEU A 335 11.84 6.83 10.77
CA LEU A 335 10.59 7.54 11.04
C LEU A 335 9.38 6.58 11.01
N THR A 336 9.36 5.65 10.06
CA THR A 336 8.32 4.62 9.96
C THR A 336 8.37 3.66 11.14
N ALA A 337 9.56 3.19 11.51
CA ALA A 337 9.77 2.35 12.69
C ALA A 337 9.33 3.06 13.98
N TRP A 338 9.65 4.35 14.13
CA TRP A 338 9.21 5.16 15.26
C TRP A 338 7.68 5.28 15.31
N PHE A 339 7.01 5.49 14.17
CA PHE A 339 5.55 5.50 14.10
C PHE A 339 4.95 4.17 14.56
N VAL A 340 5.33 3.06 13.92
CA VAL A 340 4.80 1.73 14.20
C VAL A 340 5.01 1.36 15.68
N THR A 341 6.22 1.59 16.19
CA THR A 341 6.57 1.32 17.59
C THR A 341 5.72 2.17 18.55
N SER A 342 5.45 3.44 18.21
CA SER A 342 4.58 4.31 19.03
C SER A 342 3.14 3.76 19.12
N ILE A 343 2.62 3.19 18.04
CA ILE A 343 1.28 2.56 18.04
C ILE A 343 1.27 1.28 18.88
N ILE A 344 2.28 0.42 18.70
CA ILE A 344 2.39 -0.84 19.45
C ILE A 344 2.51 -0.55 20.95
N ILE A 345 3.39 0.36 21.37
CA ILE A 345 3.55 0.74 22.78
C ILE A 345 2.25 1.31 23.35
N SER A 346 1.58 2.19 22.59
CA SER A 346 0.30 2.77 22.99
C SER A 346 -0.77 1.69 23.22
N GLY A 347 -0.92 0.75 22.29
CA GLY A 347 -1.87 -0.36 22.42
C GLY A 347 -1.51 -1.30 23.58
N TRP A 348 -0.24 -1.69 23.67
CA TRP A 348 0.25 -2.62 24.69
C TRP A 348 0.05 -2.07 26.11
N LYS A 349 0.36 -0.78 26.33
CA LYS A 349 0.11 -0.12 27.61
C LYS A 349 -1.36 -0.19 28.01
N GLN A 350 -2.29 -0.02 27.07
CA GLN A 350 -3.72 -0.12 27.36
C GLN A 350 -4.15 -1.56 27.65
N LEU A 351 -3.56 -2.57 27.00
CA LEU A 351 -3.85 -3.97 27.31
C LEU A 351 -3.53 -4.34 28.77
N GLN A 352 -2.48 -3.73 29.36
CA GLN A 352 -2.08 -3.98 30.74
C GLN A 352 -2.95 -3.26 31.78
N LEU A 353 -3.47 -2.08 31.43
CA LEU A 353 -4.21 -1.22 32.36
C LEU A 353 -5.72 -1.44 32.34
N ARG A 354 -6.27 -1.89 31.20
CA ARG A 354 -7.71 -1.95 30.97
C ARG A 354 -8.29 -3.30 31.41
N ARG A 355 -9.57 -3.27 31.81
CA ARG A 355 -10.36 -4.47 32.15
C ARG A 355 -11.65 -4.60 31.34
N ASP A 356 -11.95 -3.62 30.47
CA ASP A 356 -13.10 -3.71 29.58
C ASP A 356 -12.85 -4.76 28.50
N THR A 357 -13.64 -5.83 28.51
CA THR A 357 -13.45 -6.99 27.63
C THR A 357 -13.47 -6.59 26.16
N TYR A 358 -14.45 -5.80 25.71
CA TYR A 358 -14.58 -5.43 24.30
C TYR A 358 -13.36 -4.63 23.81
N SER A 359 -12.89 -3.66 24.60
CA SER A 359 -11.72 -2.83 24.32
C SER A 359 -10.45 -3.67 24.22
N LEU A 360 -10.22 -4.57 25.20
CA LEU A 360 -9.07 -5.46 25.22
C LEU A 360 -9.04 -6.36 23.98
N TYR A 361 -10.20 -6.89 23.63
CA TYR A 361 -10.39 -7.78 22.49
C TYR A 361 -10.07 -7.06 21.17
N VAL A 362 -10.75 -5.95 20.87
CA VAL A 362 -10.51 -5.20 19.63
C VAL A 362 -9.07 -4.69 19.54
N THR A 363 -8.50 -4.18 20.64
CA THR A 363 -7.10 -3.74 20.67
C THR A 363 -6.13 -4.90 20.37
N THR A 364 -6.37 -6.08 20.96
CA THR A 364 -5.57 -7.28 20.72
C THR A 364 -5.62 -7.70 19.25
N ALA A 365 -6.82 -7.79 18.68
CA ALA A 365 -7.02 -8.13 17.28
C ALA A 365 -6.35 -7.12 16.33
N SER A 366 -6.47 -5.82 16.59
CA SER A 366 -5.85 -4.80 15.75
C SER A 366 -4.32 -4.83 15.84
N LEU A 367 -3.74 -5.06 17.04
CA LEU A 367 -2.30 -5.25 17.20
C LEU A 367 -1.81 -6.50 16.44
N ALA A 368 -2.54 -7.60 16.55
CA ALA A 368 -2.23 -8.82 15.82
C ALA A 368 -2.35 -8.66 14.30
N GLY A 369 -3.36 -7.94 13.81
CA GLY A 369 -3.50 -7.62 12.38
C GLY A 369 -2.35 -6.77 11.85
N ILE A 370 -1.92 -5.75 12.63
CA ILE A 370 -0.72 -4.94 12.33
C ILE A 370 0.52 -5.82 12.30
N ALA A 371 0.73 -6.67 13.30
CA ALA A 371 1.88 -7.57 13.34
C ALA A 371 1.87 -8.57 12.18
N GLY A 372 0.71 -9.10 11.82
CA GLY A 372 0.52 -9.99 10.66
C GLY A 372 0.92 -9.33 9.35
N ILE A 373 0.43 -8.12 9.06
CA ILE A 373 0.79 -7.44 7.81
C ILE A 373 2.26 -7.01 7.78
N LEU A 374 2.86 -6.66 8.93
CA LEU A 374 4.30 -6.39 9.03
C LEU A 374 5.14 -7.64 8.76
N VAL A 375 4.72 -8.82 9.22
CA VAL A 375 5.38 -10.09 8.84
C VAL A 375 5.23 -10.33 7.34
N TYR A 376 4.04 -10.08 6.79
CA TYR A 376 3.79 -10.30 5.38
C TYR A 376 4.62 -9.38 4.46
N SER A 377 4.85 -8.15 4.92
CA SER A 377 5.66 -7.11 4.27
C SER A 377 7.11 -7.53 4.01
N VAL A 378 7.61 -8.60 4.64
CA VAL A 378 8.95 -9.18 4.35
C VAL A 378 8.97 -9.87 2.99
N THR A 379 7.84 -10.39 2.54
CA THR A 379 7.74 -11.24 1.33
C THR A 379 6.80 -10.68 0.27
N ASP A 380 6.20 -9.52 0.51
CA ASP A 380 5.30 -8.87 -0.44
C ASP A 380 5.28 -7.35 -0.21
N PHE A 381 4.62 -6.62 -1.10
CA PHE A 381 4.59 -5.16 -1.17
C PHE A 381 3.16 -4.65 -0.90
N ASN A 382 2.56 -5.16 0.18
CA ASN A 382 1.13 -4.96 0.45
C ASN A 382 0.81 -3.50 0.72
N LEU A 383 1.71 -2.76 1.36
CA LEU A 383 1.46 -1.38 1.76
C LEU A 383 1.51 -0.40 0.59
N HIS A 384 2.09 -0.80 -0.55
CA HIS A 384 1.99 -0.03 -1.79
C HIS A 384 0.61 -0.11 -2.45
N ASN A 385 -0.24 -1.07 -2.07
CA ASN A 385 -1.63 -1.11 -2.52
C ASN A 385 -2.48 -0.08 -1.79
N GLY A 386 -3.18 0.76 -2.57
CA GLY A 386 -4.08 1.81 -2.10
C GLY A 386 -5.02 1.43 -0.95
N ALA A 387 -5.69 0.28 -1.09
CA ALA A 387 -6.67 -0.20 -0.13
C ALA A 387 -6.00 -0.77 1.12
N ASN A 388 -4.95 -1.60 0.94
CA ASN A 388 -4.27 -2.24 2.06
C ASN A 388 -3.54 -1.21 2.94
N GLY A 389 -2.87 -0.22 2.33
CA GLY A 389 -2.29 0.90 3.07
C GLY A 389 -3.33 1.63 3.92
N LEU A 390 -4.51 1.91 3.36
CA LEU A 390 -5.60 2.56 4.11
C LEU A 390 -6.06 1.71 5.31
N TYR A 391 -6.21 0.39 5.13
CA TYR A 391 -6.58 -0.53 6.22
C TYR A 391 -5.49 -0.68 7.28
N PHE A 392 -4.21 -0.60 6.93
CA PHE A 392 -3.12 -0.58 7.89
C PHE A 392 -3.22 0.65 8.82
N PHE A 393 -3.38 1.83 8.23
CA PHE A 393 -3.56 3.07 9.00
C PHE A 393 -4.90 3.10 9.76
N PHE A 394 -5.95 2.47 9.23
CA PHE A 394 -7.20 2.23 9.94
C PHE A 394 -6.97 1.41 11.21
N LEU A 395 -6.27 0.27 11.11
CA LEU A 395 -5.95 -0.57 12.27
C LEU A 395 -5.10 0.17 13.29
N CYS A 396 -4.13 0.98 12.86
CA CYS A 396 -3.38 1.85 13.77
C CYS A 396 -4.32 2.77 14.54
N GLY A 397 -5.30 3.36 13.85
CA GLY A 397 -6.33 4.20 14.47
C GLY A 397 -7.26 3.42 15.39
N LEU A 398 -7.57 2.17 15.04
CA LEU A 398 -8.41 1.27 15.80
C LEU A 398 -7.72 0.82 17.11
N VAL A 399 -6.42 0.51 17.08
CA VAL A 399 -5.61 0.22 18.29
C VAL A 399 -5.70 1.38 19.28
N VAL A 400 -5.46 2.61 18.80
CA VAL A 400 -5.50 3.79 19.66
C VAL A 400 -6.91 4.05 20.17
N SER A 401 -7.91 3.97 19.31
CA SER A 401 -9.30 4.22 19.68
C SER A 401 -9.81 3.18 20.68
N ALA A 402 -9.75 1.90 20.33
CA ALA A 402 -10.24 0.81 21.17
C ALA A 402 -9.50 0.74 22.51
N GLY A 403 -8.18 0.98 22.53
CA GLY A 403 -7.42 0.98 23.77
C GLY A 403 -7.83 2.08 24.75
N HIS A 404 -8.28 3.24 24.24
CA HIS A 404 -8.57 4.42 25.06
C HIS A 404 -10.07 4.69 25.29
N THR A 405 -10.96 4.12 24.48
CA THR A 405 -12.42 4.29 24.59
C THR A 405 -12.95 3.72 25.91
N ARG A 406 -13.89 4.45 26.53
CA ARG A 406 -14.57 4.09 27.79
C ARG A 406 -16.04 3.74 27.48
N HIS A 407 -16.45 2.51 27.80
CA HIS A 407 -17.81 2.03 27.51
C HIS A 407 -18.85 2.35 28.60
N HIS A 408 -18.43 2.50 29.85
CA HIS A 408 -19.33 2.66 31.00
C HIS A 408 -19.42 4.10 31.54
N PHE A 409 -18.56 5.02 31.08
CA PHE A 409 -18.49 6.39 31.60
C PHE A 409 -19.11 7.39 30.62
N LYS A 410 -20.29 7.92 30.94
CA LYS A 410 -21.03 8.86 30.08
C LYS A 410 -20.32 10.20 29.87
N ASN A 411 -19.58 10.68 30.88
CA ASN A 411 -19.03 12.05 30.86
C ASN A 411 -17.66 12.17 30.17
N THR A 412 -16.95 11.04 29.97
CA THR A 412 -15.62 11.02 29.33
C THR A 412 -15.54 9.79 28.40
N PRO A 413 -15.80 9.96 27.09
CA PRO A 413 -15.88 8.82 26.17
C PRO A 413 -14.52 8.16 25.90
N THR A 414 -13.40 8.85 26.13
CA THR A 414 -12.05 8.35 25.89
C THR A 414 -11.04 8.85 26.93
N LEU A 415 -9.95 8.08 27.09
CA LEU A 415 -8.75 8.41 27.89
C LEU A 415 -7.77 9.33 27.15
N LEU A 416 -7.96 9.57 25.85
CA LEU A 416 -7.04 10.40 25.10
C LEU A 416 -7.06 11.83 25.63
N PRO A 417 -5.89 12.46 25.84
CA PRO A 417 -5.85 13.82 26.33
C PRO A 417 -6.49 14.75 25.29
N ILE A 418 -7.40 15.59 25.76
CA ILE A 418 -8.05 16.59 24.94
C ILE A 418 -7.07 17.75 24.76
N ILE A 419 -6.77 18.09 23.50
CA ILE A 419 -6.15 19.37 23.18
C ILE A 419 -7.24 20.43 23.39
N GLN A 420 -7.09 21.28 24.42
CA GLN A 420 -8.08 22.28 24.85
C GLN A 420 -8.66 23.16 23.70
N ARG A 421 -9.90 23.62 23.94
CA ARG A 421 -10.88 24.30 23.05
C ARG A 421 -10.31 25.37 22.10
N LYS A 422 -10.79 25.36 20.83
CA LYS A 422 -10.74 26.45 19.82
C LYS A 422 -9.44 27.28 19.78
N THR A 423 -8.30 26.64 19.62
CA THR A 423 -7.02 27.35 19.43
C THR A 423 -6.67 27.54 17.96
N LYS A 424 -5.73 28.45 17.66
CA LYS A 424 -5.12 28.62 16.32
C LYS A 424 -4.71 27.27 15.70
N LYS A 425 -4.32 26.28 16.51
CA LYS A 425 -3.92 24.92 16.10
C LYS A 425 -5.05 24.11 15.45
N SER A 426 -6.31 24.22 15.90
CA SER A 426 -7.41 23.49 15.27
C SER A 426 -7.78 24.09 13.92
N ARG A 427 -7.74 25.42 13.80
CA ARG A 427 -7.93 26.12 12.52
C ARG A 427 -6.81 25.77 11.54
N LEU A 428 -5.56 25.75 12.00
CA LEU A 428 -4.42 25.31 11.20
C LEU A 428 -4.59 23.87 10.71
N PHE A 429 -5.01 22.94 11.58
CA PHE A 429 -5.27 21.55 11.19
C PHE A 429 -6.36 21.43 10.11
N CYS A 430 -7.49 22.14 10.28
CA CYS A 430 -8.54 22.19 9.27
C CYS A 430 -8.05 22.80 7.96
N LEU A 431 -7.26 23.87 8.01
CA LEU A 431 -6.67 24.51 6.84
C LEU A 431 -5.73 23.56 6.10
N VAL A 432 -4.78 22.93 6.81
CA VAL A 432 -3.84 21.94 6.23
C VAL A 432 -4.60 20.76 5.61
N SER A 433 -5.65 20.27 6.28
CA SER A 433 -6.47 19.17 5.76
C SER A 433 -7.25 19.58 4.50
N ALA A 434 -7.79 20.81 4.47
CA ALA A 434 -8.47 21.36 3.29
C ALA A 434 -7.49 21.57 2.13
N CYS A 435 -6.30 22.12 2.39
CA CYS A 435 -5.25 22.27 1.40
C CYS A 435 -4.80 20.91 0.83
N LEU A 436 -4.62 19.90 1.69
CA LEU A 436 -4.27 18.56 1.23
C LEU A 436 -5.40 17.95 0.38
N LEU A 437 -6.66 18.07 0.81
CA LEU A 437 -7.80 17.59 0.04
C LEU A 437 -7.83 18.23 -1.36
N VAL A 438 -7.70 19.56 -1.43
CA VAL A 438 -7.63 20.29 -2.71
C VAL A 438 -6.44 19.81 -3.53
N ALA A 439 -5.25 19.65 -2.95
CA ALA A 439 -4.07 19.15 -3.65
C ALA A 439 -4.29 17.74 -4.21
N VAL A 440 -4.83 16.81 -3.42
CA VAL A 440 -5.16 15.44 -3.85
C VAL A 440 -6.19 15.47 -4.98
N THR A 441 -7.26 16.24 -4.84
CA THR A 441 -8.30 16.35 -5.87
C THR A 441 -7.75 16.95 -7.16
N LEU A 442 -6.92 17.99 -7.10
CA LEU A 442 -6.31 18.61 -8.27
C LEU A 442 -5.31 17.67 -8.95
N VAL A 443 -4.42 17.03 -8.20
CA VAL A 443 -3.39 16.15 -8.78
C VAL A 443 -4.02 14.87 -9.33
N MET A 444 -4.88 14.19 -8.58
CA MET A 444 -5.50 12.93 -9.03
C MET A 444 -6.56 13.17 -10.09
N GLY A 445 -7.41 14.20 -9.92
CA GLY A 445 -8.40 14.60 -10.91
C GLY A 445 -7.77 15.08 -12.20
N GLY A 446 -6.68 15.87 -12.11
CA GLY A 446 -5.86 16.27 -13.25
C GLY A 446 -5.24 15.08 -13.97
N SER A 447 -4.67 14.13 -13.24
CA SER A 447 -4.10 12.89 -13.81
C SER A 447 -5.17 12.08 -14.57
N PHE A 448 -6.37 11.95 -14.01
CA PHE A 448 -7.48 11.24 -14.66
C PHE A 448 -7.94 11.93 -15.96
N LEU A 449 -8.08 13.26 -15.94
CA LEU A 449 -8.45 14.03 -17.13
C LEU A 449 -7.33 13.98 -18.19
N ALA A 450 -6.07 14.07 -17.77
CA ALA A 450 -4.91 13.97 -18.64
C ALA A 450 -4.82 12.60 -19.31
N GLU A 451 -5.05 11.52 -18.57
CA GLU A 451 -5.02 10.16 -19.10
C GLU A 451 -6.10 9.93 -20.16
N LYS A 452 -7.31 10.50 -19.96
CA LYS A 452 -8.38 10.46 -20.97
C LYS A 452 -7.97 11.17 -22.26
N LYS A 453 -7.30 12.32 -22.16
CA LYS A 453 -6.79 13.08 -23.31
C LYS A 453 -5.64 12.35 -24.00
N TYR A 454 -4.70 11.80 -23.23
CA TYR A 454 -3.57 11.03 -23.73
C TYR A 454 -4.02 9.76 -24.46
N THR A 455 -4.91 8.97 -23.86
CA THR A 455 -5.48 7.78 -24.50
C THR A 455 -6.19 8.14 -25.81
N HIS A 456 -6.89 9.28 -25.86
CA HIS A 456 -7.51 9.76 -27.09
C HIS A 456 -6.45 10.12 -28.15
N ALA A 457 -5.35 10.77 -27.77
CA ALA A 457 -4.24 11.07 -28.66
C ALA A 457 -3.60 9.78 -29.23
N VAL A 458 -3.46 8.72 -28.42
CA VAL A 458 -2.97 7.41 -28.86
C VAL A 458 -3.95 6.72 -29.83
N ARG A 459 -5.27 6.84 -29.61
CA ARG A 459 -6.24 6.32 -30.60
C ARG A 459 -6.13 7.05 -31.94
N ILE A 460 -5.93 8.37 -31.91
CA ILE A 460 -5.71 9.19 -33.10
C ILE A 460 -4.39 8.83 -33.78
N SER A 461 -3.33 8.50 -33.02
CA SER A 461 -2.06 8.06 -33.60
C SER A 461 -2.21 6.79 -34.43
N ASN A 462 -3.23 5.96 -34.15
CA ASN A 462 -3.49 4.72 -34.87
C ASN A 462 -4.61 4.85 -35.93
N ALA A 463 -5.28 6.00 -35.99
CA ALA A 463 -6.37 6.23 -36.95
C ALA A 463 -5.85 6.59 -38.35
N MET A 464 -6.58 6.15 -39.39
CA MET A 464 -6.40 6.62 -40.76
C MET A 464 -6.95 8.05 -40.91
N MET A 465 -6.04 9.02 -40.92
CA MET A 465 -6.33 10.43 -41.11
C MET A 465 -5.20 11.11 -41.88
N ARG A 466 -5.51 12.26 -42.50
CA ARG A 466 -4.48 13.11 -43.13
C ARG A 466 -3.39 13.48 -42.10
N PRO A 467 -2.09 13.35 -42.43
CA PRO A 467 -1.00 13.54 -41.47
C PRO A 467 -1.03 14.89 -40.73
N GLU A 468 -1.34 15.99 -41.44
CA GLU A 468 -1.41 17.33 -40.84
C GLU A 468 -2.53 17.45 -39.80
N LYS A 469 -3.74 17.00 -40.15
CA LYS A 469 -4.90 17.01 -39.24
C LYS A 469 -4.65 16.13 -38.02
N LYS A 470 -4.02 14.97 -38.23
CA LYS A 470 -3.61 14.04 -37.17
C LYS A 470 -2.61 14.69 -36.22
N ARG A 471 -1.55 15.32 -36.74
CA ARG A 471 -0.55 16.04 -35.94
C ARG A 471 -1.18 17.16 -35.13
N ALA A 472 -2.00 18.01 -35.75
CA ALA A 472 -2.66 19.13 -35.08
C ALA A 472 -3.56 18.66 -33.92
N MET A 473 -4.37 17.61 -34.14
CA MET A 473 -5.27 17.08 -33.12
C MET A 473 -4.51 16.41 -31.96
N MET A 474 -3.46 15.63 -32.27
CA MET A 474 -2.60 15.04 -31.24
C MET A 474 -1.90 16.11 -30.40
N MET A 475 -1.37 17.15 -31.05
CA MET A 475 -0.69 18.24 -30.37
C MET A 475 -1.62 18.96 -29.38
N LEU A 476 -2.85 19.26 -29.79
CA LEU A 476 -3.86 19.85 -28.90
C LEU A 476 -4.19 18.94 -27.71
N LEU A 477 -4.41 17.65 -27.95
CA LEU A 477 -4.73 16.69 -26.88
C LEU A 477 -3.58 16.48 -25.90
N LEU A 478 -2.34 16.45 -26.39
CA LEU A 478 -1.15 16.30 -25.56
C LEU A 478 -0.83 17.57 -24.77
N GLN A 479 -1.06 18.76 -25.35
CA GLN A 479 -0.98 20.03 -24.61
C GLN A 479 -2.05 20.11 -23.51
N ASP A 480 -3.28 19.69 -23.80
CA ASP A 480 -4.33 19.54 -22.78
C ASP A 480 -3.89 18.58 -21.67
N ALA A 481 -3.38 17.39 -22.03
CA ALA A 481 -2.92 16.40 -21.06
C ALA A 481 -1.80 16.97 -20.17
N ARG A 482 -0.82 17.65 -20.77
CA ARG A 482 0.26 18.36 -20.06
C ARG A 482 -0.27 19.47 -19.16
N ARG A 483 -1.36 20.16 -19.53
CA ARG A 483 -1.96 21.20 -18.69
C ARG A 483 -2.65 20.62 -17.46
N TYR A 484 -3.37 19.50 -17.63
CA TYR A 484 -4.07 18.83 -16.52
C TYR A 484 -3.13 18.08 -15.58
N ASP A 485 -2.05 17.50 -16.11
CA ASP A 485 -1.02 16.84 -15.31
C ASP A 485 0.39 17.24 -15.80
N PRO A 486 0.90 18.39 -15.32
CA PRO A 486 2.14 18.98 -15.80
C PRO A 486 3.39 18.26 -15.35
N TRP A 487 3.32 17.27 -14.45
CA TRP A 487 4.50 16.61 -13.89
C TRP A 487 4.81 15.26 -14.53
N TYR A 488 3.90 14.71 -15.34
CA TYR A 488 4.17 13.47 -16.05
C TYR A 488 5.11 13.72 -17.23
N SER A 489 6.21 12.97 -17.28
CA SER A 489 7.29 13.10 -18.28
C SER A 489 6.83 12.70 -19.69
N LYS A 490 5.98 11.68 -19.80
CA LYS A 490 5.57 11.08 -21.09
C LYS A 490 4.83 12.04 -22.00
N TYR A 491 4.10 13.03 -21.46
CA TYR A 491 3.40 14.03 -22.28
C TYR A 491 4.38 14.95 -22.98
N ASP A 492 5.44 15.38 -22.29
CA ASP A 492 6.50 16.19 -22.89
C ASP A 492 7.25 15.38 -23.96
N TYR A 493 7.59 14.12 -23.67
CA TYR A 493 8.24 13.25 -24.64
C TYR A 493 7.37 12.98 -25.88
N ALA A 494 6.06 12.79 -25.71
CA ALA A 494 5.13 12.65 -26.83
C ALA A 494 5.04 13.93 -27.68
N LEU A 495 5.04 15.11 -27.04
CA LEU A 495 5.09 16.40 -27.74
C LEU A 495 6.41 16.58 -28.50
N ALA A 496 7.55 16.21 -27.90
CA ALA A 496 8.84 16.24 -28.56
C ALA A 496 8.85 15.37 -29.83
N ASN A 497 8.26 14.17 -29.75
CA ASN A 497 8.13 13.26 -30.89
C ASN A 497 7.28 13.81 -32.05
N LEU A 498 6.29 14.65 -31.77
CA LEU A 498 5.53 15.34 -32.81
C LEU A 498 6.31 16.52 -33.41
N GLU A 499 7.05 17.25 -32.59
CA GLU A 499 7.76 18.45 -33.02
C GLU A 499 9.11 18.19 -33.67
N GLN A 500 9.67 16.99 -33.56
CA GLN A 500 10.95 16.66 -34.22
C GLN A 500 10.89 16.76 -35.75
N GLN A 501 9.68 16.71 -36.32
CA GLN A 501 9.42 16.88 -37.76
C GLN A 501 9.33 18.35 -38.18
N ALA A 502 9.31 19.30 -37.23
CA ALA A 502 9.32 20.72 -37.56
C ALA A 502 10.70 21.13 -38.11
N PRO A 503 10.75 22.16 -39.00
CA PRO A 503 12.01 22.73 -39.43
C PRO A 503 12.84 23.22 -38.24
N ASP A 504 12.23 23.92 -37.29
CA ASP A 504 12.88 24.34 -36.05
C ASP A 504 12.72 23.27 -34.96
N LYS A 505 13.85 22.66 -34.60
CA LYS A 505 13.94 21.59 -33.59
C LYS A 505 14.09 22.11 -32.15
N SER A 506 14.20 23.42 -31.95
CA SER A 506 14.37 24.04 -30.62
C SER A 506 13.22 23.67 -29.67
N LYS A 507 11.97 23.68 -30.16
CA LYS A 507 10.78 23.30 -29.39
C LYS A 507 10.80 21.83 -28.98
N ALA A 508 11.17 20.94 -29.91
CA ALA A 508 11.30 19.51 -29.62
C ALA A 508 12.37 19.26 -28.55
N LEU A 509 13.52 19.93 -28.66
CA LEU A 509 14.60 19.84 -27.67
C LEU A 509 14.13 20.36 -26.30
N GLY A 510 13.41 21.48 -26.26
CA GLY A 510 12.83 22.02 -25.02
C GLY A 510 11.87 21.05 -24.33
N PHE A 511 11.03 20.34 -25.09
CA PHE A 511 10.17 19.29 -24.54
C PHE A 511 10.96 18.08 -24.03
N CYS A 512 12.00 17.62 -24.74
CA CYS A 512 12.87 16.55 -24.24
C CYS A 512 13.56 16.93 -22.93
N ILE A 513 14.13 18.13 -22.84
CA ILE A 513 14.75 18.66 -21.62
C ILE A 513 13.74 18.70 -20.46
N SER A 514 12.51 19.14 -20.74
CA SER A 514 11.43 19.15 -19.75
C SER A 514 11.06 17.73 -19.28
N ALA A 515 11.04 16.74 -20.18
CA ALA A 515 10.81 15.34 -19.84
C ALA A 515 11.94 14.78 -18.95
N ILE A 516 13.20 15.04 -19.32
CA ILE A 516 14.40 14.62 -18.57
C ILE A 516 14.39 15.22 -17.15
N ARG A 517 14.04 16.50 -17.00
CA ARG A 517 13.95 17.14 -15.66
C ARG A 517 12.97 16.42 -14.73
N LYS A 518 11.88 15.86 -15.27
CA LYS A 518 10.83 15.16 -14.52
C LYS A 518 11.20 13.71 -14.19
N GLN A 519 11.94 13.05 -15.08
CA GLN A 519 12.33 11.63 -14.96
C GLN A 519 13.67 11.40 -15.69
N PRO A 520 14.81 11.71 -15.06
CA PRO A 520 16.14 11.58 -15.66
C PRO A 520 16.66 10.14 -15.78
N THR A 521 15.92 9.13 -15.34
CA THR A 521 16.31 7.71 -15.49
C THR A 521 15.95 7.12 -16.84
N GLU A 522 15.06 7.77 -17.60
CA GLU A 522 14.56 7.27 -18.88
C GLU A 522 15.53 7.62 -20.02
N THR A 523 16.30 6.61 -20.46
CA THR A 523 17.39 6.76 -21.45
C THR A 523 16.89 7.19 -22.84
N SER A 524 15.65 6.84 -23.19
CA SER A 524 15.03 7.25 -24.46
C SER A 524 14.94 8.78 -24.60
N PHE A 525 14.78 9.50 -23.49
CA PHE A 525 14.70 10.96 -23.49
C PHE A 525 16.04 11.60 -23.87
N TYR A 526 17.15 11.10 -23.31
CA TYR A 526 18.49 11.58 -23.62
C TYR A 526 18.89 11.29 -25.06
N THR A 527 18.61 10.07 -25.53
CA THR A 527 18.93 9.64 -26.91
C THR A 527 18.27 10.56 -27.93
N MET A 528 17.02 10.97 -27.67
CA MET A 528 16.32 11.93 -28.51
C MET A 528 16.89 13.35 -28.38
N ALA A 529 17.16 13.81 -27.15
CA ALA A 529 17.69 15.14 -26.90
C ALA A 529 19.06 15.37 -27.57
N GLU A 530 19.98 14.40 -27.49
CA GLU A 530 21.29 14.48 -28.14
C GLU A 530 21.18 14.55 -29.66
N ARG A 531 20.28 13.73 -30.25
CA ARG A 531 20.00 13.76 -31.68
C ARG A 531 19.48 15.12 -32.13
N LEU A 532 18.53 15.70 -31.38
CA LEU A 532 17.97 17.01 -31.67
C LEU A 532 19.02 18.12 -31.53
N LYS A 533 19.83 18.10 -30.46
CA LYS A 533 20.88 19.09 -30.21
C LYS A 533 21.90 19.16 -31.34
N LYS A 534 22.41 18.01 -31.82
CA LYS A 534 23.34 17.95 -32.97
C LYS A 534 22.78 18.63 -34.22
N THR A 535 21.49 18.44 -34.48
CA THR A 535 20.83 19.04 -35.65
C THR A 535 20.49 20.51 -35.48
N THR A 536 20.40 21.01 -34.25
CA THR A 536 20.19 22.45 -33.98
C THR A 536 21.52 23.21 -34.02
N SER A 537 22.61 22.63 -33.50
CA SER A 537 23.94 23.27 -33.54
C SER A 537 24.49 23.38 -34.96
N ALA A 538 24.35 22.34 -35.78
CA ALA A 538 24.81 22.34 -37.18
C ALA A 538 24.15 23.43 -38.05
N ARG A 539 23.01 23.96 -37.62
CA ARG A 539 22.25 25.00 -38.33
C ARG A 539 22.52 26.43 -37.83
N MET A 540 23.29 26.57 -36.76
CA MET A 540 23.78 27.87 -36.28
C MET A 540 25.19 28.18 -36.82
N ASP A 541 25.91 27.15 -37.27
CA ASP A 541 27.25 27.26 -37.87
C ASP A 541 27.18 27.44 -39.41
N GLU A 542 26.02 27.19 -40.02
CA GLU A 542 25.63 27.59 -41.40
C GLU A 542 24.90 28.94 -41.38
#